data_AF-A0A1Q3PQD7-F1
#
_entry.id   AF-A0A1Q3PQD7-F1
#
_cell.length_a   1.000
_cell.length_b   1.000
_cell.length_c   1.000
_cell.angle_alpha   90.00
_cell.angle_beta   90.00
_cell.angle_gamma   90.00
#
_symmetry.space_group_name_H-M   'P 1'
#
loop_
_entity.id
_entity.type
_entity.pdbx_description
1 polymer ?
#
loop_
_entity_poly.entity_id
_entity_poly.type
_entity_poly.pdbx_seq_one_letter_code
_entity_poly.pdbx_strand_id
1 'polypeptide(L)'
;MLIDEKLLIELFEQKDRKRRENLFKLFSQEILADLTLARIASLISAKLGRPGLITAQDVRYCRFYFKDKKNAVHARPMENRKPKPDQPLGAGKVQPGAFKVSDPDEIKLQDQFKFESKFAKKNET
;
A
#
# COMPACT_ATOMS: atom_id res chain seq x y z
N MET A 1 -16.58 -6.85 5.65
CA MET A 1 -17.01 -7.58 4.45
C MET A 1 -16.19 -8.85 4.37
N LEU A 2 -16.83 -10.02 4.48
CA LEU A 2 -16.19 -11.25 4.05
C LEU A 2 -15.98 -11.12 2.53
N ILE A 3 -14.75 -11.33 2.08
CA ILE A 3 -14.45 -11.34 0.65
C ILE A 3 -14.84 -12.73 0.19
N ASP A 4 -15.74 -12.82 -0.78
CA ASP A 4 -16.17 -14.10 -1.36
C ASP A 4 -15.52 -14.33 -2.73
N GLU A 5 -15.42 -15.59 -3.14
CA GLU A 5 -14.87 -15.98 -4.45
C GLU A 5 -15.68 -15.40 -5.62
N LYS A 6 -17.01 -15.31 -5.47
CA LYS A 6 -17.90 -14.70 -6.48
C LYS A 6 -17.58 -13.22 -6.69
N LEU A 7 -17.38 -12.48 -5.60
CA LEU A 7 -16.98 -11.07 -5.65
C LEU A 7 -15.61 -10.93 -6.33
N LEU A 8 -14.67 -11.83 -6.08
CA LEU A 8 -13.38 -11.79 -6.75
C LEU A 8 -13.53 -11.93 -8.28
N ILE A 9 -14.39 -12.84 -8.73
CA ILE A 9 -14.67 -13.03 -10.16
C ILE A 9 -15.24 -11.75 -10.78
N GLU A 10 -16.26 -11.17 -10.15
CA GLU A 10 -16.88 -9.91 -10.59
C GLU A 10 -15.86 -8.77 -10.70
N LEU A 11 -14.96 -8.63 -9.71
CA LEU A 11 -13.91 -7.61 -9.72
C LEU A 11 -12.91 -7.80 -10.87
N PHE A 12 -12.63 -9.05 -11.26
CA PHE A 12 -11.75 -9.34 -12.39
C PHE A 12 -12.44 -9.02 -13.73
N GLU A 13 -13.72 -9.37 -13.86
CA GLU A 13 -14.54 -9.06 -15.04
C GLU A 13 -14.70 -7.54 -15.23
N GLN A 14 -14.94 -6.80 -14.15
CA GLN A 14 -15.05 -5.33 -14.14
C GLN A 14 -13.69 -4.61 -14.22
N LYS A 15 -12.57 -5.35 -14.17
CA LYS A 15 -11.20 -4.81 -14.12
C LYS A 15 -10.99 -3.80 -12.99
N ASP A 16 -11.63 -4.02 -11.84
CA ASP A 16 -11.53 -3.13 -10.69
C ASP A 16 -10.09 -3.08 -10.15
N ARG A 17 -9.69 -1.92 -9.62
CA ARG A 17 -8.37 -1.71 -9.01
C ARG A 17 -8.13 -2.63 -7.81
N LYS A 18 -9.17 -2.98 -7.05
CA LYS A 18 -9.10 -3.81 -5.84
C LYS A 18 -9.00 -5.31 -6.12
N ARG A 19 -9.18 -5.74 -7.38
CA ARG A 19 -9.16 -7.17 -7.75
C ARG A 19 -7.90 -7.90 -7.28
N ARG A 20 -6.73 -7.26 -7.39
CA ARG A 20 -5.44 -7.84 -6.99
C ARG A 20 -5.23 -7.88 -5.48
N GLU A 21 -5.79 -6.90 -4.77
CA GLU A 21 -5.76 -6.89 -3.31
C GLU A 21 -6.62 -8.01 -2.74
N ASN A 22 -7.85 -8.16 -3.27
CA ASN A 22 -8.75 -9.24 -2.86
C ASN A 22 -8.23 -10.61 -3.27
N LEU A 23 -7.61 -10.74 -4.45
CA LEU A 23 -6.90 -11.94 -4.88
C LEU A 23 -5.86 -12.36 -3.84
N PHE A 24 -5.04 -11.39 -3.37
CA PHE A 24 -4.04 -11.68 -2.36
C PHE A 24 -4.64 -12.06 -1.01
N LYS A 25 -5.69 -11.37 -0.55
CA LYS A 25 -6.33 -11.68 0.73
C LYS A 25 -6.91 -13.09 0.75
N LEU A 26 -7.56 -13.51 -0.33
CA LEU A 26 -8.18 -14.83 -0.43
C LEU A 26 -7.16 -15.96 -0.62
N PHE A 27 -6.17 -15.76 -1.49
CA PHE A 27 -5.27 -16.83 -1.93
C PHE A 27 -3.81 -16.57 -1.51
N SER A 28 -3.60 -15.92 -0.35
CA SER A 28 -2.26 -15.51 0.10
C SER A 28 -1.30 -16.69 0.31
N GLN A 29 -1.84 -17.87 0.62
CA GLN A 29 -1.06 -19.09 0.82
C GLN A 29 -0.60 -19.65 -0.52
N GLU A 30 -1.53 -19.80 -1.47
CA GLU A 30 -1.24 -20.29 -2.82
C GLU A 30 -0.33 -19.34 -3.60
N ILE A 31 -0.57 -18.02 -3.48
CA ILE A 31 0.24 -17.01 -4.16
C ILE A 31 1.70 -17.06 -3.71
N LEU A 32 1.95 -17.40 -2.44
CA LEU A 32 3.30 -17.44 -1.88
C LEU A 32 3.87 -18.87 -1.75
N ALA A 33 3.17 -19.87 -2.27
CA ALA A 33 3.70 -21.22 -2.40
C ALA A 33 4.92 -21.24 -3.34
N ASP A 34 5.87 -22.16 -3.12
CA ASP A 34 7.06 -22.28 -3.96
C ASP A 34 6.77 -23.01 -5.28
N LEU A 35 5.94 -22.37 -6.11
CA LEU A 35 5.50 -22.82 -7.42
C LEU A 35 5.73 -21.72 -8.46
N THR A 36 5.77 -22.14 -9.73
CA THR A 36 5.86 -21.20 -10.86
C THR A 36 4.63 -20.31 -10.90
N LEU A 37 4.82 -19.05 -11.31
CA LEU A 37 3.74 -18.05 -11.37
C LEU A 37 2.56 -18.51 -12.23
N ALA A 38 2.84 -19.15 -13.36
CA ALA A 38 1.83 -19.69 -14.27
C ALA A 38 1.05 -20.85 -13.64
N ARG A 39 1.72 -21.72 -12.87
CA ARG A 39 1.06 -22.83 -12.18
C ARG A 39 0.12 -22.33 -11.09
N ILE A 40 0.54 -21.32 -10.33
CA ILE A 40 -0.30 -20.68 -9.30
C ILE A 40 -1.53 -20.02 -9.96
N ALA A 41 -1.32 -19.25 -11.02
CA ALA A 41 -2.42 -18.61 -11.74
C ALA A 41 -3.45 -19.63 -12.25
N SER A 42 -2.96 -20.77 -12.80
CA SER A 42 -3.81 -21.86 -13.26
C SER A 42 -4.57 -22.54 -12.12
N LEU A 43 -3.91 -22.79 -10.99
CA LEU A 43 -4.52 -23.44 -9.83
C LEU A 43 -5.63 -22.57 -9.23
N ILE A 44 -5.38 -21.28 -9.04
CA ILE A 44 -6.40 -20.37 -8.49
C ILE A 44 -7.54 -20.19 -9.50
N SER A 45 -7.24 -20.04 -10.79
CA SER A 45 -8.27 -19.95 -11.84
C SER A 45 -9.15 -21.20 -11.89
N ALA A 46 -8.56 -22.39 -11.68
CA ALA A 46 -9.30 -23.65 -11.59
C ALA A 46 -10.18 -23.72 -10.33
N LYS A 47 -9.67 -23.27 -9.17
CA LYS A 47 -10.47 -23.18 -7.93
C LYS A 47 -11.70 -22.27 -8.10
N LEU A 48 -11.53 -21.15 -8.80
CA LEU A 48 -12.62 -20.20 -9.09
C LEU A 48 -13.59 -20.68 -10.19
N GLY A 49 -13.37 -21.85 -10.80
CA GLY A 49 -14.19 -22.35 -11.91
C GLY A 49 -14.10 -21.50 -13.19
N ARG A 50 -13.10 -20.62 -13.30
CA ARG A 50 -12.90 -19.67 -14.40
C ARG A 50 -11.47 -19.77 -14.92
N PRO A 51 -11.16 -20.77 -15.77
CA PRO A 51 -9.83 -20.95 -16.31
C PRO A 51 -9.40 -19.71 -17.11
N GLY A 52 -8.17 -19.23 -16.86
CA GLY A 52 -7.60 -18.06 -17.55
C GLY A 52 -7.99 -16.70 -16.97
N LEU A 53 -8.83 -16.64 -15.93
CA LEU A 53 -9.22 -15.38 -15.28
C LEU A 53 -8.03 -14.66 -14.64
N ILE A 54 -7.13 -15.42 -14.01
CA ILE A 54 -5.94 -14.90 -13.35
C ILE A 54 -4.72 -15.19 -14.22
N THR A 55 -3.90 -14.16 -14.43
CA THR A 55 -2.67 -14.27 -15.21
C THR A 55 -1.45 -14.43 -14.30
N ALA A 56 -0.35 -14.94 -14.87
CA ALA A 56 0.94 -14.98 -14.17
C ALA A 56 1.43 -13.58 -13.75
N GLN A 57 1.04 -12.53 -14.47
CA GLN A 57 1.39 -11.15 -14.16
C GLN A 57 0.65 -10.66 -12.90
N ASP A 58 -0.61 -11.05 -12.71
CA ASP A 58 -1.36 -10.72 -11.50
C ASP A 58 -0.75 -11.40 -10.27
N VAL A 59 -0.34 -12.67 -10.40
CA VAL A 59 0.37 -13.39 -9.33
C VAL A 59 1.71 -12.72 -9.01
N ARG A 60 2.49 -12.33 -10.04
CA ARG A 60 3.75 -11.59 -9.86
C ARG A 60 3.52 -10.28 -9.10
N TYR A 61 2.51 -9.52 -9.51
CA TYR A 61 2.15 -8.28 -8.85
C TYR A 61 1.81 -8.52 -7.38
N CYS A 62 0.96 -9.51 -7.09
CA CYS A 62 0.55 -9.81 -5.73
C CYS A 62 1.72 -10.22 -4.84
N ARG A 63 2.66 -11.04 -5.35
CA ARG A 63 3.89 -11.37 -4.61
C ARG A 63 4.72 -10.13 -4.31
N PHE A 64 4.93 -9.29 -5.31
CA PHE A 64 5.81 -8.13 -5.15
C PHE A 64 5.21 -7.07 -4.21
N TYR A 65 3.94 -6.73 -4.40
CA TYR A 65 3.29 -5.62 -3.69
C TYR A 65 2.70 -6.01 -2.33
N PHE A 66 2.39 -7.28 -2.10
CA PHE A 66 1.67 -7.70 -0.90
C PHE A 66 2.41 -8.72 -0.02
N LYS A 67 3.62 -9.15 -0.39
CA LYS A 67 4.44 -10.09 0.43
C LYS A 67 4.52 -9.68 1.91
N ASP A 68 4.70 -8.39 2.18
CA ASP A 68 4.94 -7.86 3.52
C ASP A 68 3.62 -7.57 4.27
N LYS A 69 2.48 -7.56 3.56
CA LYS A 69 1.17 -7.28 4.17
C LYS A 69 0.59 -8.45 4.95
N LYS A 70 1.21 -9.63 4.91
CA LYS A 70 0.83 -10.80 5.73
C LYS A 70 0.87 -10.49 7.23
N ASN A 71 1.77 -9.59 7.64
CA ASN A 71 1.94 -9.24 9.06
C ASN A 71 0.93 -8.20 9.56
N ALA A 72 0.22 -7.50 8.66
CA ALA A 72 -0.68 -6.41 9.04
C ALA A 72 -2.11 -6.87 9.38
N VAL A 73 -2.56 -8.00 8.85
CA VAL A 73 -3.95 -8.48 9.04
C VAL A 73 -4.17 -9.12 10.42
N HIS A 74 -3.10 -9.49 11.12
CA HIS A 74 -3.15 -9.99 12.51
C HIS A 74 -2.69 -8.98 13.58
N ALA A 75 -2.43 -7.72 13.21
CA ALA A 75 -2.25 -6.68 14.20
C ALA A 75 -3.61 -6.41 14.86
N ARG A 76 -3.88 -7.12 15.97
CA ARG A 76 -4.95 -6.80 16.92
C ARG A 76 -4.89 -5.29 17.23
N PRO A 77 -6.02 -4.62 17.51
CA PRO A 77 -5.96 -3.22 17.90
C PRO A 77 -5.13 -3.16 19.19
N MET A 78 -3.95 -2.56 19.13
CA MET A 78 -3.23 -2.19 20.33
C MET A 78 -3.99 -1.01 20.92
N GLU A 79 -4.96 -1.38 21.75
CA GLU A 79 -5.75 -0.48 22.55
C GLU A 79 -4.82 0.34 23.46
N ASN A 80 -5.07 1.65 23.45
CA ASN A 80 -4.65 2.66 24.42
C ASN A 80 -3.16 2.99 24.54
N ARG A 81 -2.80 4.21 24.14
CA ARG A 81 -2.50 5.28 25.12
C ARG A 81 -3.03 6.63 24.63
N LYS A 82 -4.09 7.11 25.30
CA LYS A 82 -4.51 8.51 25.28
C LYS A 82 -3.30 9.38 25.70
N PRO A 83 -2.94 10.46 24.99
CA PRO A 83 -2.01 11.42 25.56
C PRO A 83 -2.73 12.15 26.69
N LYS A 84 -2.28 11.96 27.94
CA LYS A 84 -2.73 12.79 29.06
C LYS A 84 -2.09 14.18 28.91
N PRO A 85 -2.85 15.27 29.17
CA PRO A 85 -2.36 16.63 29.09
C PRO A 85 -1.60 17.01 30.38
N ASP A 86 -0.71 17.98 30.20
CA ASP A 86 -0.07 18.85 31.20
C ASP A 86 1.01 18.26 32.13
N GLN A 87 2.26 18.70 31.96
CA GLN A 87 2.87 19.74 32.83
C GLN A 87 4.31 20.15 32.39
N PRO A 88 4.82 21.30 32.87
CA PRO A 88 5.60 22.24 32.07
C PRO A 88 7.11 22.10 32.26
N LEU A 89 7.90 22.43 31.23
CA LEU A 89 9.26 22.89 31.43
C LEU A 89 9.37 24.34 30.98
N GLY A 90 9.52 25.20 31.97
CA GLY A 90 9.82 26.61 31.79
C GLY A 90 11.21 26.84 31.22
N ALA A 91 11.27 27.94 30.46
CA ALA A 91 12.37 28.89 30.32
C ALA A 91 13.70 28.42 29.71
N GLY A 92 13.88 28.83 28.44
CA GLY A 92 15.19 28.81 27.79
C GLY A 92 15.23 29.47 26.41
N LYS A 93 14.84 30.76 26.32
CA LYS A 93 15.16 31.77 25.29
C LYS A 93 15.43 31.31 23.84
N VAL A 94 14.55 31.68 22.89
CA VAL A 94 14.88 32.56 21.73
C VAL A 94 13.60 33.31 21.32
N GLN A 95 13.74 34.61 21.05
CA GLN A 95 12.70 35.61 20.80
C GLN A 95 12.38 35.72 19.28
N PRO A 96 11.55 36.66 18.78
CA PRO A 96 10.25 36.39 18.18
C PRO A 96 10.20 36.66 16.66
N GLY A 97 9.45 35.85 15.92
CA GLY A 97 9.06 36.14 14.54
C GLY A 97 7.58 35.88 14.38
N ALA A 98 6.77 36.94 14.49
CA ALA A 98 5.31 36.89 14.49
C ALA A 98 4.74 36.07 13.32
N PHE A 99 4.02 34.99 13.65
CA PHE A 99 3.16 34.28 12.71
C PHE A 99 1.94 35.17 12.44
N LYS A 100 1.96 35.91 11.33
CA LYS A 100 0.76 36.55 10.81
C LYS A 100 -0.15 35.45 10.25
N VAL A 101 -1.21 35.17 10.97
CA VAL A 101 -2.39 34.50 10.42
C VAL A 101 -2.97 35.46 9.36
N SER A 102 -3.10 35.00 8.13
CA SER A 102 -3.85 35.68 7.08
C SER A 102 -4.72 34.67 6.36
N ASP A 103 -5.93 35.14 6.08
CA ASP A 103 -7.14 34.47 5.64
C ASP A 103 -7.03 33.62 4.34
N PRO A 104 -8.04 32.76 4.08
CA PRO A 104 -8.04 31.74 3.06
C PRO A 104 -8.56 32.27 1.73
N ASP A 105 -7.68 32.48 0.75
CA ASP A 105 -8.00 32.33 -0.68
C ASP A 105 -6.73 32.61 -1.49
N GLU A 106 -6.04 31.54 -1.90
CA GLU A 106 -5.32 31.45 -3.17
C GLU A 106 -4.54 30.12 -3.20
N ILE A 107 -5.14 29.12 -3.83
CA ILE A 107 -4.46 27.85 -4.14
C ILE A 107 -3.51 28.13 -5.33
N LYS A 108 -2.21 28.26 -5.06
CA LYS A 108 -1.17 28.18 -6.10
C LYS A 108 -0.54 26.79 -6.11
N LEU A 109 -1.12 25.90 -6.92
CA LEU A 109 -0.50 24.64 -7.35
C LEU A 109 0.77 24.96 -8.13
N GLN A 110 1.96 24.92 -7.51
CA GLN A 110 3.19 24.91 -8.31
C GLN A 110 4.48 24.38 -7.68
N ASP A 111 4.49 23.79 -6.48
CA ASP A 111 5.77 23.44 -5.84
C ASP A 111 5.80 22.05 -5.20
N GLN A 112 5.61 21.00 -6.02
CA GLN A 112 5.79 19.63 -5.50
C GLN A 112 6.33 18.59 -6.48
N PHE A 113 7.13 19.01 -7.47
CA PHE A 113 7.89 18.06 -8.28
C PHE A 113 9.35 18.51 -8.44
N LYS A 114 10.11 18.49 -7.35
CA LYS A 114 11.58 18.34 -7.42
C LYS A 114 11.94 16.88 -7.22
N PHE A 115 11.98 16.15 -8.33
CA PHE A 115 12.61 14.83 -8.41
C PHE A 115 14.12 15.05 -8.60
N GLU A 116 14.89 15.06 -7.50
CA GLU A 116 16.34 15.06 -7.60
C GLU A 116 16.83 13.65 -7.97
N SER A 117 17.11 13.48 -9.26
CA SER A 117 17.82 12.33 -9.82
C SER A 117 19.31 12.40 -9.40
N LYS A 118 19.75 11.46 -8.55
CA LYS A 118 21.18 11.28 -8.24
C LYS A 118 21.81 10.32 -9.24
N PHE A 119 22.26 10.84 -10.39
CA PHE A 119 23.19 10.14 -11.28
C PHE A 119 24.41 10.98 -11.61
N ALA A 120 25.56 10.34 -11.38
CA ALA A 120 26.88 10.55 -11.98
C ALA A 120 27.66 11.85 -11.67
N LYS A 121 28.82 11.67 -11.00
CA LYS A 121 30.13 11.90 -11.61
C LYS A 121 31.22 11.12 -10.84
N LYS A 122 31.69 10.03 -11.44
CA LYS A 122 33.08 9.57 -11.30
C LYS A 122 33.93 10.34 -12.30
N ASN A 123 35.22 10.49 -11.97
CA ASN A 123 36.42 10.82 -12.76
C ASN A 123 37.28 11.72 -11.83
N GLU A 124 38.24 11.18 -11.06
CA GLU A 124 39.61 10.82 -11.51
C GLU A 124 40.18 11.84 -12.50
N THR A 125 41.02 12.75 -12.01
CA THR A 125 42.46 12.83 -12.32
C THR A 125 43.12 13.75 -11.29
#